data_AF-L9Y2Y0-F1
#
_entry.id   AF-L9Y2Y0-F1
#
_cell.length_a   1.000
_cell.length_b   1.000
_cell.length_c   1.000
_cell.angle_alpha   90.00
_cell.angle_beta   90.00
_cell.angle_gamma   90.00
#
_symmetry.space_group_name_H-M   'P 1'
#
loop_
_entity.id
_entity.type
_entity.pdbx_description
1 polymer ?
#
loop_
_entity_poly.entity_id
_entity_poly.type
_entity_poly.pdbx_seq_one_letter_code
_entity_poly.pdbx_strand_id
1 'polypeptide(L)'
;MKVATTPTQLLEGFPVGPQPTACQHCGNTLQEGDHATVFAARPADSDQWAIHRPYCPTCSPNPIRHPTVGCTELLAKCRLGTRADLATQQSRLAVIEPELKDSSPPTNRATDPRAIPVPNR
;
A
#
# COMPACT_ATOMS: atom_id res chain seq x y z
N MET A 1 -7.81 20.51 -16.51
CA MET A 1 -6.38 20.23 -16.32
C MET A 1 -6.25 18.91 -15.56
N LYS A 2 -5.58 17.89 -16.11
CA LYS A 2 -5.32 16.63 -15.39
C LYS A 2 -3.85 16.64 -14.95
N VAL A 3 -3.60 16.44 -13.67
CA VAL A 3 -2.24 16.29 -13.13
C VAL A 3 -1.89 14.80 -13.17
N ALA A 4 -0.75 14.46 -13.77
CA ALA A 4 -0.20 13.10 -13.74
C ALA A 4 0.74 12.97 -12.53
N THR A 5 0.71 11.81 -11.86
CA THR A 5 1.58 11.48 -10.72
C THR A 5 2.11 10.06 -10.88
N THR A 6 3.32 9.79 -10.39
CA THR A 6 3.86 8.43 -10.32
C THR A 6 3.37 7.71 -9.05
N PRO A 7 3.39 6.36 -9.02
CA PRO A 7 3.09 5.62 -7.80
C PRO A 7 3.98 6.02 -6.61
N THR A 8 5.26 6.33 -6.85
CA THR A 8 6.18 6.78 -5.80
C THR A 8 5.81 8.17 -5.27
N GLN A 9 5.46 9.11 -6.15
CA GLN A 9 4.99 10.45 -5.76
C GLN A 9 3.67 10.38 -4.95
N LEU A 10 2.79 9.44 -5.28
CA LEU A 10 1.56 9.20 -4.54
C LEU A 10 1.83 8.68 -3.11
N LEU A 11 2.83 7.82 -2.94
CA LEU A 11 3.11 7.16 -1.67
C LEU A 11 3.93 8.03 -0.71
N GLU A 12 4.77 8.94 -1.22
CA GLU A 12 5.61 9.82 -0.41
C GLU A 12 4.77 10.62 0.62
N GLY A 13 5.14 10.54 1.90
CA GLY A 13 4.45 11.23 3.00
C GLY A 13 3.11 10.61 3.43
N PHE A 14 2.67 9.51 2.81
CA PHE A 14 1.41 8.87 3.15
C PHE A 14 1.49 8.17 4.52
N PRO A 15 0.53 8.37 5.44
CA PRO A 15 0.58 7.75 6.76
C PRO A 15 0.35 6.24 6.71
N VAL A 16 1.20 5.48 7.41
CA VAL A 16 1.11 4.00 7.49
C VAL A 16 0.51 3.50 8.80
N GLY A 17 0.46 4.35 9.83
CA GLY A 17 -0.06 3.96 11.14
C GLY A 17 0.36 4.90 12.27
N PRO A 18 -0.06 4.62 13.51
CA PRO A 18 0.44 5.30 14.69
C PRO A 18 1.95 5.06 14.88
N GLN A 19 2.54 5.80 15.80
CA GLN A 19 3.92 5.59 16.24
C GLN A 19 3.92 5.11 17.70
N PRO A 20 4.43 3.90 17.99
CA PRO A 20 4.94 2.91 17.04
C PRO A 20 3.83 2.20 16.25
N THR A 21 4.22 1.54 15.15
CA THR A 21 3.33 0.62 14.42
C THR A 21 3.86 -0.81 14.53
N ALA A 22 3.08 -1.78 14.06
CA ALA A 22 3.46 -3.19 14.06
C ALA A 22 3.45 -3.75 12.64
N CYS A 23 4.36 -4.69 12.39
CA CYS A 23 4.37 -5.49 11.17
C CYS A 23 3.01 -6.19 11.00
N GLN A 24 2.38 -6.04 9.83
CA GLN A 24 1.08 -6.64 9.52
C GLN A 24 1.08 -8.17 9.64
N HIS A 25 2.23 -8.83 9.45
CA HIS A 25 2.33 -10.29 9.47
C HIS A 25 2.79 -10.84 10.83
N CYS A 26 3.95 -10.40 11.33
CA CYS A 26 4.55 -10.97 12.54
C CYS A 26 4.32 -10.15 13.82
N GLY A 27 3.73 -8.95 13.71
CA GLY A 27 3.51 -8.07 14.85
C GLY A 27 4.76 -7.37 15.40
N ASN A 28 5.95 -7.61 14.83
CA ASN A 28 7.17 -6.94 15.27
C ASN A 28 7.00 -5.41 15.21
N THR A 29 7.45 -4.72 16.26
CA THR A 29 7.38 -3.26 16.34
C THR A 29 8.23 -2.64 15.24
N LEU A 30 7.66 -1.64 14.58
CA LEU A 30 8.31 -0.81 13.57
C LEU A 30 8.27 0.66 14.03
N GLN A 31 9.41 1.32 13.90
CA GLN A 31 9.68 2.67 14.37
C GLN A 31 10.13 3.57 13.21
N GLU A 32 10.29 4.86 13.51
CA GLU A 32 10.96 5.78 12.62
C GLU A 32 12.39 5.28 12.29
N GLY A 33 12.78 5.41 11.02
CA GLY A 33 14.05 4.95 10.49
C GLY A 33 14.03 3.52 9.96
N ASP A 34 13.06 2.69 10.37
CA ASP A 34 12.99 1.29 9.91
C ASP A 34 12.68 1.19 8.42
N HIS A 35 13.25 0.19 7.77
CA HIS A 35 12.84 -0.22 6.44
C HIS A 35 11.57 -1.06 6.51
N ALA A 36 10.64 -0.81 5.58
CA ALA A 36 9.39 -1.52 5.50
C ALA A 36 8.98 -1.76 4.05
N THR A 37 7.98 -2.63 3.88
CA THR A 37 7.20 -2.73 2.64
C THR A 37 5.77 -2.30 2.93
N VAL A 38 5.22 -1.43 2.09
CA VAL A 38 3.82 -1.01 2.16
C VAL A 38 3.04 -1.58 0.99
N PHE A 39 1.79 -1.92 1.26
CA PHE A 39 0.82 -2.34 0.26
C PHE A 39 -0.32 -1.32 0.26
N ALA A 40 -0.61 -0.77 -0.91
CA ALA A 40 -1.67 0.20 -1.11
C ALA A 40 -2.65 -0.31 -2.17
N ALA A 41 -3.94 -0.17 -1.92
CA ALA A 41 -4.98 -0.57 -2.85
C ALA A 41 -5.99 0.57 -3.06
N ARG A 42 -6.47 0.71 -4.28
CA ARG A 42 -7.55 1.63 -4.64
C ARG A 42 -8.59 0.92 -5.51
N PRO A 43 -9.84 0.76 -5.04
CA PRO A 43 -10.95 0.30 -5.87
C PRO A 43 -11.15 1.18 -7.10
N ALA A 44 -11.54 0.60 -8.24
CA ALA A 44 -11.72 1.33 -9.50
C ALA A 44 -12.85 2.36 -9.46
N ASP A 45 -13.79 2.20 -8.54
CA ASP A 45 -14.92 3.10 -8.27
C ASP A 45 -14.64 4.10 -7.13
N SER A 46 -13.41 4.15 -6.62
CA SER A 46 -13.00 5.05 -5.54
C SER A 46 -11.76 5.86 -5.93
N ASP A 47 -11.73 7.11 -5.51
CA ASP A 47 -10.54 7.96 -5.62
C ASP A 47 -9.58 7.80 -4.44
N GLN A 48 -9.98 7.07 -3.39
CA GLN A 48 -9.21 6.93 -2.15
C GLN A 48 -8.32 5.69 -2.15
N TRP A 49 -7.04 5.90 -1.85
CA TRP A 49 -6.10 4.82 -1.58
C TRP A 49 -6.19 4.38 -0.12
N ALA A 50 -6.26 3.07 0.09
CA ALA A 50 -6.09 2.44 1.38
C ALA A 50 -4.66 1.91 1.49
N ILE A 51 -3.89 2.43 2.45
CA ILE A 51 -2.59 1.83 2.82
C ILE A 51 -2.81 0.88 3.98
N HIS A 52 -2.36 -0.35 3.80
CA HIS A 52 -2.38 -1.36 4.85
C HIS A 52 -1.19 -1.18 5.79
N ARG A 53 -1.27 -1.76 7.00
CA ARG A 53 -0.14 -1.72 7.94
C ARG A 53 1.14 -2.26 7.26
N PRO A 54 2.31 -1.69 7.58
CA PRO A 54 3.56 -2.04 6.92
C PRO A 54 4.02 -3.46 7.26
N TYR A 55 4.85 -4.04 6.40
CA TYR A 55 5.55 -5.29 6.61
C TYR A 55 7.02 -5.01 6.94
N CYS A 56 7.58 -5.69 7.95
CA CYS A 56 9.02 -5.64 8.21
C CYS A 56 9.81 -6.30 7.07
N PRO A 57 11.14 -6.08 6.96
CA PRO A 57 11.93 -6.61 5.85
C PRO A 57 11.83 -8.13 5.70
N THR A 58 11.79 -8.87 6.81
CA THR A 58 11.66 -10.33 6.84
C THR A 58 10.29 -10.83 6.38
N CYS A 59 9.24 -10.02 6.58
CA CYS A 59 7.87 -10.37 6.21
C CYS A 59 7.40 -9.66 4.94
N SER A 60 8.31 -9.04 4.19
CA SER A 60 7.98 -8.36 2.94
C SER A 60 7.26 -9.34 2.01
N PRO A 61 6.04 -9.04 1.55
CA PRO A 61 5.33 -9.94 0.67
C PRO A 61 6.07 -10.05 -0.68
N ASN A 62 5.82 -11.18 -1.33
CA ASN A 62 6.20 -11.39 -2.72
C ASN A 62 5.49 -10.35 -3.64
N PRO A 63 5.98 -10.16 -4.88
CA PRO A 63 5.26 -9.41 -5.91
C PRO A 63 3.78 -9.86 -6.03
N ILE A 64 2.92 -8.98 -6.52
CA ILE A 64 1.46 -9.14 -6.56
C ILE A 64 1.11 -10.25 -7.57
N ARG A 65 0.88 -11.46 -7.08
CA ARG A 65 0.53 -12.63 -7.92
C ARG A 65 -0.96 -12.82 -8.12
N HIS A 66 -1.76 -12.42 -7.14
CA HIS A 66 -3.21 -12.60 -7.11
C HIS A 66 -3.86 -11.25 -6.79
N PRO A 67 -3.95 -10.36 -7.79
CA PRO A 67 -4.47 -9.03 -7.56
C PRO A 67 -5.94 -9.05 -7.18
N THR A 68 -6.33 -8.15 -6.29
CA THR A 68 -7.74 -7.99 -5.91
C THR A 68 -8.54 -7.49 -7.12
N VAL A 69 -9.59 -8.23 -7.49
CA VAL A 69 -10.47 -7.88 -8.62
C VAL A 69 -11.04 -6.49 -8.42
N GLY A 70 -10.95 -5.65 -9.46
CA GLY A 70 -11.44 -4.27 -9.41
C GLY A 70 -10.56 -3.28 -8.64
N CYS A 71 -9.39 -3.68 -8.13
CA CYS A 71 -8.47 -2.76 -7.44
C CYS A 71 -7.21 -2.50 -8.26
N THR A 72 -6.76 -1.25 -8.26
CA THR A 72 -5.35 -0.95 -8.53
C THR A 72 -4.57 -1.21 -7.26
N GLU A 73 -3.48 -1.98 -7.33
CA GLU A 73 -2.65 -2.26 -6.16
C GLU A 73 -1.19 -1.87 -6.41
N LEU A 74 -0.54 -1.39 -5.37
CA LEU A 74 0.86 -0.99 -5.37
C LEU A 74 1.58 -1.70 -4.23
N LEU A 75 2.78 -2.18 -4.52
CA LEU A 75 3.69 -2.71 -3.53
C LEU A 75 5.00 -1.92 -3.60
N ALA A 76 5.41 -1.31 -2.50
CA ALA A 76 6.62 -0.49 -2.46
C ALA A 76 7.47 -0.78 -1.22
N LYS A 77 8.79 -0.78 -1.38
CA LYS A 77 9.71 -0.64 -0.25
C LYS A 77 9.77 0.83 0.14
N CYS A 78 10.06 1.11 1.40
CA CYS A 78 10.31 2.46 1.86
C CYS A 78 11.13 2.44 3.15
N ARG A 79 11.47 3.64 3.61
CA ARG A 79 11.82 3.89 5.00
C ARG A 79 10.62 4.52 5.71
N LEU A 80 10.53 4.34 7.02
CA LEU A 80 9.49 4.96 7.84
C LEU A 80 10.00 6.30 8.39
N GLY A 81 9.32 7.38 8.06
CA GLY A 81 9.52 8.70 8.66
C GLY A 81 8.39 9.06 9.62
N THR A 82 8.52 10.20 10.30
CA THR A 82 7.47 10.73 11.17
C THR A 82 6.78 11.93 10.52
N ARG A 83 5.46 11.88 10.43
CA ARG A 83 4.61 13.03 10.11
C ARG A 83 3.91 13.51 11.37
N ALA A 84 4.17 14.76 11.75
CA ALA A 84 3.54 15.40 12.90
C ALA A 84 2.48 16.42 12.44
N ASP A 85 1.28 16.31 12.99
CA ASP A 85 0.26 17.35 12.96
C ASP A 85 0.34 18.11 14.28
N LEU A 86 0.95 19.30 14.24
CA LEU A 86 1.21 20.10 15.44
C LEU A 86 -0.06 20.73 16.01
N ALA A 87 -1.09 20.97 15.19
CA ALA A 87 -2.35 21.55 15.64
C ALA A 87 -3.12 20.56 16.52
N THR A 88 -3.07 19.28 16.18
CA THR A 88 -3.72 18.20 16.95
C THR A 88 -2.76 17.46 17.89
N GLN A 89 -1.47 17.82 17.88
CA GLN A 89 -0.41 17.14 18.63
C GLN A 89 -0.34 15.63 18.36
N GLN A 90 -0.65 15.22 17.12
CA GLN A 90 -0.60 13.81 16.71
C GLN A 90 0.61 13.55 15.82
N SER A 91 1.30 12.44 16.07
CA SER A 91 2.33 11.92 15.18
C SER A 91 1.91 10.57 14.61
N ARG A 92 2.32 10.32 13.36
CA ARG A 92 2.12 9.04 12.67
C ARG A 92 3.38 8.70 11.90
N LEU A 93 3.64 7.40 11.78
CA LEU A 93 4.64 6.95 10.82
C LEU A 93 4.10 7.14 9.41
N ALA A 94 4.98 7.55 8.51
CA ALA A 94 4.68 7.83 7.12
C ALA A 94 5.76 7.21 6.21
N VAL A 95 5.38 6.96 4.97
CA VAL A 95 6.30 6.51 3.92
C VAL A 95 7.25 7.64 3.56
N ILE A 96 8.55 7.36 3.56
CA ILE A 96 9.57 8.21 2.94
C ILE A 96 10.43 7.38 1.99
N GLU A 97 10.87 7.99 0.89
CA GLU A 97 11.72 7.36 -0.13
C GLU A 97 11.13 6.04 -0.68
N PRO A 98 9.89 6.04 -1.22
CA PRO A 98 9.27 4.84 -1.74
C PRO A 98 9.96 4.37 -3.02
N GLU A 99 10.25 3.08 -3.07
CA GLU A 99 10.72 2.35 -4.24
C GLU A 99 9.63 1.36 -4.65
N LEU A 100 9.01 1.57 -5.81
CA LEU A 100 7.97 0.68 -6.31
C LEU A 100 8.59 -0.70 -6.64
N LYS A 101 8.09 -1.75 -5.98
CA LYS A 101 8.44 -3.14 -6.28
C LYS A 101 7.57 -3.71 -7.38
N ASP A 102 6.27 -3.43 -7.31
CA ASP A 102 5.28 -4.03 -8.20
C ASP A 102 3.97 -3.21 -8.20
N SER A 103 3.18 -3.37 -9.26
CA SER A 103 1.86 -2.76 -9.39
C SER A 103 0.94 -3.63 -10.24
N SER A 104 -0.33 -3.71 -9.85
CA SER A 104 -1.38 -4.35 -10.66
C SER A 104 -2.42 -3.29 -11.09
N PRO A 105 -2.86 -3.30 -12.36
CA PRO A 105 -4.01 -2.52 -12.78
C PRO A 105 -5.31 -3.19 -12.27
N PRO A 106 -6.44 -2.47 -12.23
CA PRO A 106 -7.72 -3.06 -11.90
C PRO A 106 -8.03 -4.18 -12.90
N THR A 107 -8.04 -5.41 -12.40
CA THR A 107 -8.34 -6.58 -13.24
C THR A 107 -9.85 -6.74 -13.32
N ASN A 108 -10.39 -6.80 -14.54
CA ASN A 108 -11.75 -7.24 -14.77
C ASN A 108 -11.77 -8.77 -14.77
N ARG A 109 -12.86 -9.38 -14.30
CA ARG A 109 -13.02 -10.85 -14.33
C ARG A 109 -13.00 -11.44 -15.74
N ALA A 110 -13.08 -10.63 -16.79
CA ALA A 110 -13.19 -11.05 -18.19
C ALA A 110 -11.84 -11.30 -18.88
N THR A 111 -10.70 -11.02 -18.25
CA THR A 111 -9.37 -11.24 -18.86
C THR A 111 -8.55 -12.37 -18.24
N ASP A 112 -9.12 -13.12 -17.29
CA ASP A 112 -8.49 -14.35 -16.79
C ASP A 112 -9.00 -15.57 -17.59
N PRO A 113 -8.20 -16.19 -18.47
CA PRO A 113 -8.59 -17.39 -19.20
C PRO A 113 -8.79 -18.63 -18.28
N ARG A 114 -8.49 -18.53 -16.98
CA ARG A 114 -8.74 -19.57 -15.96
C ARG A 114 -9.92 -19.24 -15.03
N ALA A 115 -10.65 -18.15 -15.25
CA ALA A 115 -11.81 -17.83 -14.45
C ALA A 115 -12.93 -18.86 -14.70
N ILE A 116 -13.26 -19.65 -13.67
CA ILE A 116 -14.43 -20.52 -13.68
C ILE A 116 -15.69 -19.63 -13.79
N PRO A 117 -16.58 -19.85 -14.78
CA PRO A 117 -17.82 -19.09 -14.90
C PRO A 117 -18.62 -19.18 -13.60
N VAL A 118 -19.11 -18.04 -13.09
CA VAL A 118 -20.09 -18.07 -11.99
C VAL A 118 -21.44 -18.36 -12.64
N PRO A 119 -22.16 -19.40 -12.24
CA PRO A 119 -23.47 -19.68 -12.81
C PRO A 119 -24.44 -18.55 -12.44
N ASN A 120 -25.13 -18.02 -13.45
CA ASN A 120 -26.24 -17.09 -13.25
C ASN A 120 -27.34 -17.78 -12.45
N ARG A 121 -27.86 -17.08 -11.44
CA ARG A 121 -29.03 -17.50 -10.67
C ARG A 121 -30.31 -17.08 -11.38
#